data_AF-R5LAL8-F1
#
_entry.id   AF-R5LAL8-F1
#
_cell.length_a   1.000
_cell.length_b   1.000
_cell.length_c   1.000
_cell.angle_alpha   90.00
_cell.angle_beta   90.00
_cell.angle_gamma   90.00
#
_symmetry.space_group_name_H-M   'P 1'
#
loop_
_entity.id
_entity.type
_entity.pdbx_description
1 polymer ?
#
loop_
_entity_poly.entity_id
_entity_poly.type
_entity_poly.pdbx_seq_one_letter_code
_entity_poly.pdbx_strand_id
1 'polypeptide(L)'
;MGKNFSVRLEETDDNKTLATKLAKAMNENKITDSNVGAFTATVTGNVITLTAAKNGTVADTNVIKDDAELTAKGTGVLTLDLHVGADSTADNQISVDIKQMSASVLGLKTGNSTTGDATGDLDTLLVNGKDDKNARTAIDTIASALQEVSKQRSALGAAQNRLEHTISNLDNVVENTTSAESSIRDTDMATEMVKYSNNNILAQAGQAMLAQANQSNQGVLSLLQ
;
A
#
# COMPACT_ATOMS: atom_id res chain seq x y z
N MET A 1 -6.73 18.03 -26.09
CA MET A 1 -6.84 18.02 -24.60
C MET A 1 -7.28 16.63 -24.19
N GLY A 2 -6.42 15.86 -23.50
CA GLY A 2 -6.80 14.52 -23.03
C GLY A 2 -7.84 14.59 -21.92
N LYS A 3 -8.78 13.64 -21.90
CA LYS A 3 -9.75 13.48 -20.81
C LYS A 3 -9.44 12.19 -20.06
N ASN A 4 -9.41 12.26 -18.74
CA ASN A 4 -9.21 11.09 -17.89
C ASN A 4 -10.57 10.54 -17.47
N PHE A 5 -10.75 9.23 -17.62
CA PHE A 5 -11.94 8.51 -17.17
C PHE A 5 -11.50 7.47 -16.15
N SER A 6 -12.08 7.52 -14.95
CA SER A 6 -11.79 6.59 -13.86
C SER A 6 -13.05 5.86 -13.44
N VAL A 7 -12.94 4.56 -13.23
CA VAL A 7 -14.01 3.70 -12.70
C VAL A 7 -13.47 2.87 -11.55
N ARG A 8 -14.30 2.70 -10.50
CA ARG A 8 -13.98 1.87 -9.35
C ARG A 8 -14.38 0.43 -9.65
N LEU A 9 -13.44 -0.50 -9.45
CA LEU A 9 -13.63 -1.94 -9.56
C LEU A 9 -14.25 -2.46 -8.25
N GLU A 10 -15.30 -3.26 -8.37
CA GLU A 10 -15.96 -3.95 -7.27
C GLU A 10 -15.84 -5.47 -7.46
N GLU A 11 -15.92 -6.24 -6.37
CA GLU A 11 -15.65 -7.69 -6.37
C GLU A 11 -16.59 -8.51 -7.27
N THR A 12 -17.74 -7.95 -7.63
CA THR A 12 -18.72 -8.57 -8.54
C THR A 12 -18.59 -8.13 -10.00
N ASP A 13 -17.63 -7.27 -10.33
CA ASP A 13 -17.52 -6.72 -11.68
C ASP A 13 -16.88 -7.75 -12.65
N ASP A 14 -17.68 -8.19 -13.61
CA ASP A 14 -17.20 -8.86 -14.82
C ASP A 14 -16.70 -7.84 -15.87
N ASN A 15 -16.03 -8.32 -16.92
CA ASN A 15 -15.51 -7.44 -17.98
C ASN A 15 -16.61 -6.59 -18.67
N LYS A 16 -17.87 -7.06 -18.65
CA LYS A 16 -19.01 -6.39 -19.28
C LYS A 16 -19.54 -5.24 -18.41
N THR A 17 -19.64 -5.45 -17.11
CA THR A 17 -20.04 -4.45 -16.12
C THR A 17 -18.98 -3.36 -15.99
N LEU A 18 -17.69 -3.71 -16.00
CA LEU A 18 -16.60 -2.74 -16.05
C LEU A 18 -16.63 -1.91 -17.35
N ALA A 19 -16.80 -2.55 -18.50
CA ALA A 19 -16.93 -1.85 -19.78
C ALA A 19 -18.13 -0.89 -19.79
N THR A 20 -19.23 -1.29 -19.14
CA THR A 20 -20.44 -0.45 -19.00
C THR A 20 -20.20 0.73 -18.08
N LYS A 21 -19.54 0.54 -16.93
CA LYS A 21 -19.15 1.62 -16.01
C LYS A 21 -18.23 2.62 -16.72
N LEU A 22 -17.26 2.12 -17.49
CA LEU A 22 -16.31 2.97 -18.22
C LEU A 22 -16.98 3.72 -19.37
N ALA A 23 -17.85 3.06 -20.14
CA ALA A 23 -18.63 3.72 -21.19
C ALA A 23 -19.57 4.80 -20.64
N LYS A 24 -20.14 4.58 -19.44
CA LYS A 24 -20.93 5.61 -18.74
C LYS A 24 -20.08 6.82 -18.38
N ALA A 25 -18.91 6.62 -17.76
CA ALA A 25 -17.97 7.70 -17.46
C ALA A 25 -17.53 8.46 -18.73
N MET A 26 -17.34 7.75 -19.84
CA MET A 26 -17.01 8.33 -21.14
C MET A 26 -18.15 9.16 -21.74
N ASN A 27 -19.40 8.75 -21.53
CA ASN A 27 -20.57 9.49 -21.99
C ASN A 27 -20.91 10.70 -21.11
N GLU A 28 -20.57 10.69 -19.83
CA GLU A 28 -20.72 11.82 -18.92
C GLU A 28 -19.76 12.96 -19.28
N ASN A 29 -18.54 12.63 -19.71
CA ASN A 29 -17.54 13.62 -20.14
C ASN A 29 -17.07 13.35 -21.57
N LYS A 30 -18.00 13.48 -22.52
CA LYS A 30 -17.80 13.11 -23.94
C LYS A 30 -16.51 13.71 -24.52
N ILE A 31 -15.79 12.89 -25.27
CA ILE A 31 -14.75 13.37 -26.18
C ILE A 31 -15.46 14.11 -27.31
N THR A 32 -14.99 15.31 -27.66
CA THR A 32 -15.59 16.14 -28.70
C THR A 32 -14.54 16.47 -29.75
N ASP A 33 -14.86 16.26 -31.01
CA ASP A 33 -14.06 16.69 -32.15
C ASP A 33 -14.82 17.74 -32.97
N SER A 34 -14.09 18.71 -33.51
CA SER A 34 -14.65 19.85 -34.23
C SER A 34 -15.34 19.46 -35.55
N ASN A 35 -14.95 18.35 -36.18
CA ASN A 35 -15.54 17.88 -37.45
C ASN A 35 -16.63 16.82 -37.23
N VAL A 36 -16.40 15.86 -36.33
CA VAL A 36 -17.31 14.71 -36.15
C VAL A 36 -18.21 14.80 -34.92
N GLY A 37 -18.07 15.87 -34.12
CA GLY A 37 -18.91 16.16 -32.96
C GLY A 37 -18.54 15.34 -31.73
N ALA A 38 -19.50 15.16 -30.81
CA ALA A 38 -19.29 14.41 -29.58
C ALA A 38 -19.33 12.89 -29.84
N PHE A 39 -18.35 12.16 -29.31
CA PHE A 39 -18.31 10.71 -29.34
C PHE A 39 -19.21 10.13 -28.25
N THR A 40 -19.96 9.09 -28.60
CA THR A 40 -20.75 8.29 -27.66
C THR A 40 -20.11 6.91 -27.52
N ALA A 41 -19.84 6.49 -26.29
CA ALA A 41 -19.33 5.16 -25.99
C ALA A 41 -20.50 4.18 -25.85
N THR A 42 -20.51 3.12 -26.66
CA THR A 42 -21.46 2.01 -26.59
C THR A 42 -20.72 0.72 -26.30
N VAL A 43 -21.31 -0.16 -25.48
CA VAL A 43 -20.70 -1.44 -25.12
C VAL A 43 -21.41 -2.57 -25.85
N THR A 44 -20.65 -3.33 -26.64
CA THR A 44 -21.13 -4.58 -27.24
C THR A 44 -20.25 -5.72 -26.72
N GLY A 45 -20.81 -6.52 -25.81
CA GLY A 45 -20.04 -7.56 -25.11
C GLY A 45 -18.97 -6.93 -24.20
N ASN A 46 -17.70 -7.22 -24.48
CA ASN A 46 -16.55 -6.75 -23.69
C ASN A 46 -15.83 -5.55 -24.35
N VAL A 47 -16.33 -5.06 -25.50
CA VAL A 47 -15.70 -4.00 -26.29
C VAL A 47 -16.45 -2.70 -26.11
N ILE A 48 -15.71 -1.62 -25.85
CA ILE A 48 -16.21 -0.25 -25.86
C ILE A 48 -15.97 0.32 -27.26
N THR A 49 -17.04 0.59 -27.98
CA THR A 49 -17.00 1.27 -29.28
C THR A 49 -17.34 2.74 -29.08
N LEU A 50 -16.47 3.65 -29.52
CA LEU A 50 -16.78 5.08 -29.57
C LEU A 50 -17.34 5.41 -30.95
N THR A 51 -18.62 5.76 -31.01
CA THR A 51 -19.29 6.20 -32.25
C THR A 51 -19.32 7.72 -32.29
N ALA A 52 -18.90 8.32 -33.40
CA ALA A 52 -18.99 9.76 -33.60
C ALA A 52 -20.43 10.19 -33.93
N ALA A 53 -20.80 11.43 -33.61
CA ALA A 53 -22.14 11.96 -33.87
C ALA A 53 -22.43 12.21 -35.37
N LYS A 54 -21.39 12.33 -36.20
CA LYS A 54 -21.49 12.51 -37.66
C LYS A 54 -20.45 11.64 -38.37
N ASN A 55 -20.81 11.12 -39.55
CA ASN A 55 -19.87 10.41 -40.43
C ASN A 55 -18.94 11.43 -41.11
N GLY A 56 -17.64 11.38 -40.80
CA GLY A 56 -16.62 12.24 -41.40
C GLY A 56 -15.22 11.89 -40.90
N THR A 57 -14.18 12.48 -41.50
CA THR A 57 -12.79 12.34 -41.03
C THR A 57 -12.57 13.21 -39.79
N VAL A 58 -12.06 12.60 -38.72
CA VAL A 58 -11.72 13.28 -37.45
C VAL A 58 -10.70 14.40 -37.72
N ALA A 59 -10.93 15.59 -37.19
CA ALA A 59 -10.07 16.76 -37.43
C ALA A 59 -8.70 16.63 -36.76
N ASP A 60 -8.69 16.06 -35.55
CA ASP A 60 -7.50 15.92 -34.71
C ASP A 60 -7.07 14.46 -34.59
N THR A 61 -6.21 14.02 -35.53
CA THR A 61 -5.55 12.71 -35.51
C THR A 61 -4.62 12.50 -34.32
N ASN A 62 -4.40 13.50 -33.45
CA ASN A 62 -3.64 13.30 -32.22
C ASN A 62 -4.50 12.78 -31.05
N VAL A 63 -5.82 12.95 -31.12
CA VAL A 63 -6.74 12.53 -30.03
C VAL A 63 -7.30 11.12 -30.28
N ILE A 64 -7.60 10.77 -31.53
CA ILE A 64 -7.97 9.41 -31.96
C ILE A 64 -7.28 9.17 -33.31
N LYS A 65 -6.27 8.29 -33.35
CA LYS A 65 -5.67 7.89 -34.64
C LYS A 65 -6.61 6.90 -35.33
N ASP A 66 -6.70 6.99 -36.66
CA ASP A 66 -7.34 5.96 -37.48
C ASP A 66 -6.68 4.60 -37.15
N ASP A 67 -7.47 3.55 -36.91
CA ASP A 67 -7.01 2.23 -36.43
C ASP A 67 -6.29 2.19 -35.05
N ALA A 68 -6.42 3.21 -34.19
CA ALA A 68 -5.93 3.09 -32.81
C ALA A 68 -6.85 2.20 -31.96
N GLU A 69 -6.46 0.93 -31.82
CA GLU A 69 -7.00 0.03 -30.82
C GLU A 69 -6.69 0.60 -29.42
N LEU A 70 -7.71 1.09 -28.70
CA LEU A 70 -7.59 1.42 -27.27
C LEU A 70 -7.52 0.11 -26.49
N THR A 71 -6.33 -0.51 -26.47
CA THR A 71 -6.08 -1.67 -25.61
C THR A 71 -5.99 -1.17 -24.18
N ALA A 72 -7.10 -1.23 -23.44
CA ALA A 72 -7.08 -1.16 -21.97
C ALA A 72 -6.37 -2.42 -21.45
N LYS A 73 -5.03 -2.39 -21.42
CA LYS A 73 -4.26 -3.46 -20.77
C LYS A 73 -4.51 -3.35 -19.28
N GLY A 74 -5.25 -4.30 -18.72
CA GLY A 74 -5.45 -4.43 -17.28
C GLY A 74 -4.09 -4.51 -16.60
N THR A 75 -3.69 -3.44 -15.91
CA THR A 75 -2.46 -3.42 -15.13
C THR A 75 -2.77 -4.04 -13.78
N GLY A 76 -2.20 -5.20 -13.48
CA GLY A 76 -2.23 -5.71 -12.12
C GLY A 76 -1.53 -4.70 -11.20
N VAL A 77 -2.25 -4.18 -10.23
CA VAL A 77 -1.66 -3.45 -9.10
C VAL A 77 -1.49 -4.48 -7.98
N LEU A 78 -0.25 -4.69 -7.55
CA LEU A 78 0.00 -5.42 -6.32
C LEU A 78 -0.11 -4.42 -5.17
N THR A 79 -1.22 -4.47 -4.45
CA THR A 79 -1.36 -3.75 -3.18
C THR A 79 -0.79 -4.63 -2.07
N LEU A 80 0.21 -4.12 -1.37
CA LEU A 80 0.77 -4.74 -0.18
C LEU A 80 0.34 -3.92 1.04
N ASP A 81 -0.47 -4.51 1.90
CA ASP A 81 -0.86 -3.91 3.17
C ASP A 81 0.09 -4.39 4.27
N LEU A 82 0.95 -3.51 4.76
CA LEU A 82 1.85 -3.80 5.88
C LEU A 82 1.18 -3.41 7.19
N HIS A 83 1.01 -4.38 8.09
CA HIS A 83 0.51 -4.12 9.43
C HIS A 83 1.60 -3.54 10.31
N VAL A 84 1.37 -2.34 10.86
CA VAL A 84 2.39 -1.55 11.59
C VAL A 84 1.89 -1.04 12.95
N GLY A 85 0.81 -1.61 13.46
CA GLY A 85 0.23 -1.28 14.78
C GLY A 85 -0.19 -2.52 15.55
N ALA A 86 -0.74 -2.30 16.75
CA ALA A 86 -1.14 -3.38 17.65
C ALA A 86 -2.57 -3.89 17.40
N ASP A 87 -3.45 -3.03 16.85
CA ASP A 87 -4.86 -3.36 16.62
C ASP A 87 -5.13 -3.72 15.15
N SER A 88 -6.09 -4.61 14.92
CA SER A 88 -6.49 -5.11 13.59
C SER A 88 -7.26 -4.11 12.71
N THR A 89 -7.36 -2.85 13.11
CA THR A 89 -8.06 -1.80 12.36
C THR A 89 -7.29 -1.35 11.13
N ALA A 90 -8.00 -0.94 10.08
CA ALA A 90 -7.40 -0.49 8.81
C ALA A 90 -6.43 0.69 8.97
N ASP A 91 -6.62 1.53 10.00
CA ASP A 91 -5.75 2.68 10.29
C ASP A 91 -4.31 2.27 10.68
N ASN A 92 -4.12 1.03 11.13
CA ASN A 92 -2.81 0.47 11.51
C ASN A 92 -2.09 -0.22 10.34
N GLN A 93 -2.57 0.01 9.11
CA GLN A 93 -1.97 -0.55 7.90
C GLN A 93 -1.36 0.54 7.03
N ILE A 94 -0.17 0.27 6.50
CA ILE A 94 0.44 1.08 5.44
C ILE A 94 0.28 0.29 4.14
N SER A 95 -0.64 0.74 3.30
CA SER A 95 -0.84 0.21 1.95
C SER A 95 0.21 0.76 0.99
N VAL A 96 0.83 -0.14 0.23
CA VAL A 96 1.80 0.17 -0.82
C VAL A 96 1.33 -0.43 -2.13
N ASP A 97 0.96 0.44 -3.07
CA ASP A 97 0.56 0.02 -4.40
C ASP A 97 1.77 -0.06 -5.33
N ILE A 98 2.08 -1.27 -5.80
CA ILE A 98 3.10 -1.54 -6.80
C ILE A 98 2.43 -1.84 -8.13
N LYS A 99 2.48 -0.85 -9.03
CA LYS A 99 2.02 -1.03 -10.41
C LYS A 99 3.02 -1.91 -11.18
N GLN A 100 2.52 -2.79 -12.05
CA GLN A 100 3.39 -3.53 -12.98
C GLN A 100 4.18 -2.58 -13.89
N MET A 101 5.52 -2.66 -13.84
CA MET A 101 6.44 -1.85 -14.66
C MET A 101 7.03 -2.65 -15.83
N SER A 102 6.27 -3.57 -16.42
CA SER A 102 6.74 -4.31 -17.59
C SER A 102 6.80 -3.41 -18.83
N ALA A 103 7.71 -3.67 -19.77
CA ALA A 103 7.81 -2.92 -21.02
C ALA A 103 6.47 -2.87 -21.79
N SER A 104 5.66 -3.93 -21.70
CA SER A 104 4.33 -3.99 -22.31
C SER A 104 3.30 -3.07 -21.66
N VAL A 105 3.38 -2.89 -20.33
CA VAL A 105 2.49 -2.01 -19.55
C VAL A 105 2.92 -0.55 -19.67
N LEU A 106 4.22 -0.28 -19.73
CA LEU A 106 4.80 1.04 -19.92
C LEU A 106 4.69 1.57 -21.36
N GLY A 107 4.07 0.81 -22.27
CA GLY A 107 3.92 1.20 -23.67
C GLY A 107 5.21 1.11 -24.50
N LEU A 108 6.30 0.62 -23.91
CA LEU A 108 7.57 0.33 -24.58
C LEU A 108 7.45 -0.88 -25.52
N LYS A 109 6.42 -1.72 -25.32
CA LYS A 109 6.04 -2.84 -26.19
C LYS A 109 4.72 -2.57 -26.92
N THR A 110 4.75 -1.72 -27.95
CA THR A 110 3.60 -1.56 -28.86
C THR A 110 4.05 -1.58 -30.33
N GLY A 111 3.50 -2.52 -31.10
CA GLY A 111 3.35 -2.40 -32.56
C GLY A 111 4.47 -2.96 -33.44
N ASN A 112 4.07 -3.88 -34.31
CA ASN A 112 4.81 -4.45 -35.45
C ASN A 112 5.59 -3.40 -36.28
N SER A 113 6.91 -3.55 -36.39
CA SER A 113 7.72 -2.80 -37.35
C SER A 113 7.42 -3.30 -38.77
N THR A 114 6.98 -2.41 -39.66
CA THR A 114 6.80 -2.72 -41.10
C THR A 114 8.11 -2.64 -41.89
N THR A 115 9.26 -2.56 -41.21
CA THR A 115 10.59 -2.50 -41.85
C THR A 115 11.54 -3.52 -41.24
N GLY A 116 11.51 -4.76 -41.75
CA GLY A 116 12.62 -5.72 -41.67
C GLY A 116 12.24 -7.16 -41.33
N ASP A 117 12.26 -8.04 -42.35
CA ASP A 117 12.22 -9.51 -42.32
C ASP A 117 10.95 -10.20 -41.78
N ALA A 118 10.51 -11.22 -42.51
CA ALA A 118 9.30 -12.03 -42.31
C ALA A 118 9.47 -13.09 -41.20
N THR A 119 10.26 -12.82 -40.17
CA THR A 119 10.66 -13.78 -39.13
C THR A 119 10.43 -13.22 -37.72
N GLY A 120 9.21 -12.76 -37.46
CA GLY A 120 8.48 -13.09 -36.22
C GLY A 120 8.89 -12.50 -34.86
N ASP A 121 10.07 -11.90 -34.70
CA ASP A 121 10.50 -11.27 -33.44
C ASP A 121 10.93 -9.81 -33.67
N LEU A 122 9.95 -8.91 -33.71
CA LEU A 122 10.15 -7.48 -33.97
C LEU A 122 10.20 -6.70 -32.64
N ASP A 123 11.35 -6.08 -32.37
CA ASP A 123 11.53 -5.14 -31.27
C ASP A 123 10.71 -3.85 -31.52
N THR A 124 9.99 -3.41 -30.49
CA THR A 124 8.79 -2.55 -30.56
C THR A 124 9.04 -1.06 -30.31
N LEU A 125 10.28 -0.67 -30.05
CA LEU A 125 10.73 0.72 -30.13
C LEU A 125 11.62 0.84 -31.37
N LEU A 126 11.09 1.39 -32.45
CA LEU A 126 11.91 1.69 -33.62
C LEU A 126 12.83 2.89 -33.30
N VAL A 127 13.98 2.59 -32.68
CA VAL A 127 15.14 3.48 -32.62
C VAL A 127 16.01 3.28 -33.87
N ASN A 128 15.45 2.71 -34.95
CA ASN A 128 16.16 2.68 -36.21
C ASN A 128 16.20 4.13 -36.74
N GLY A 129 17.39 4.66 -37.01
CA GLY A 129 17.58 6.01 -37.57
C GLY A 129 17.09 6.16 -39.01
N LYS A 130 16.07 5.38 -39.40
CA LYS A 130 15.48 5.31 -40.74
C LYS A 130 14.57 6.52 -41.00
N ASP A 131 13.84 6.99 -39.98
CA ASP A 131 12.92 8.12 -40.05
C ASP A 131 12.95 8.97 -38.75
N ASP A 132 13.16 10.29 -38.88
CA ASP A 132 13.20 11.24 -37.74
C ASP A 132 11.94 11.21 -36.88
N LYS A 133 10.79 10.89 -37.48
CA LYS A 133 9.49 10.81 -36.78
C LYS A 133 9.43 9.66 -35.79
N ASN A 134 10.07 8.52 -36.11
CA ASN A 134 10.10 7.34 -35.24
C ASN A 134 11.01 7.58 -34.03
N ALA A 135 12.19 8.18 -34.27
CA ALA A 135 13.11 8.56 -33.20
C ALA A 135 12.47 9.54 -32.19
N ARG A 136 11.77 10.58 -32.68
CA ARG A 136 11.06 11.53 -31.81
C ARG A 136 9.95 10.86 -30.98
N THR A 137 9.17 9.98 -31.60
CA THR A 137 8.09 9.26 -30.92
C THR A 137 8.64 8.28 -29.87
N ALA A 138 9.76 7.62 -30.15
CA ALA A 138 10.43 6.73 -29.20
C ALA A 138 10.94 7.49 -27.97
N ILE A 139 11.53 8.68 -28.17
CA ILE A 139 11.97 9.56 -27.07
C ILE A 139 10.79 9.94 -26.19
N ASP A 140 9.68 10.39 -26.76
CA ASP A 140 8.47 10.78 -26.00
C ASP A 140 7.89 9.59 -25.21
N THR A 141 7.90 8.40 -25.81
CA THR A 141 7.41 7.16 -25.17
C THR A 141 8.32 6.74 -24.00
N ILE A 142 9.64 6.77 -24.19
CA ILE A 142 10.62 6.48 -23.13
C ILE A 142 10.53 7.51 -22.01
N ALA A 143 10.39 8.80 -22.35
CA ALA A 143 10.24 9.86 -21.35
C ALA A 143 8.99 9.65 -20.49
N SER A 144 7.87 9.28 -21.12
CA SER A 144 6.62 8.97 -20.42
C SER A 144 6.77 7.74 -19.50
N ALA A 145 7.41 6.66 -20.00
CA ALA A 145 7.69 5.48 -19.19
C ALA A 145 8.60 5.79 -17.99
N LEU A 146 9.63 6.63 -18.20
CA LEU A 146 10.54 7.04 -17.14
C LEU A 146 9.84 7.91 -16.09
N GLN A 147 8.91 8.77 -16.49
CA GLN A 147 8.06 9.52 -15.56
C GLN A 147 7.21 8.60 -14.69
N GLU A 148 6.59 7.56 -15.27
CA GLU A 148 5.80 6.58 -14.50
C GLU A 148 6.66 5.79 -13.51
N VAL A 149 7.84 5.31 -13.93
CA VAL A 149 8.79 4.65 -13.02
C VAL A 149 9.23 5.60 -11.90
N SER A 150 9.45 6.87 -12.23
CA SER A 150 9.87 7.89 -11.24
C SER A 150 8.76 8.15 -10.22
N LYS A 151 7.50 8.27 -10.66
CA LYS A 151 6.34 8.38 -9.77
C LYS A 151 6.22 7.17 -8.84
N GLN A 152 6.41 5.96 -9.37
CA GLN A 152 6.37 4.74 -8.56
C GLN A 152 7.49 4.73 -7.50
N ARG A 153 8.71 5.14 -7.85
CA ARG A 153 9.81 5.28 -6.90
C ARG A 153 9.55 6.34 -5.84
N SER A 154 8.97 7.48 -6.22
CA SER A 154 8.57 8.53 -5.26
C SER A 154 7.51 8.03 -4.28
N ALA A 155 6.51 7.28 -4.75
CA ALA A 155 5.49 6.69 -3.87
C ALA A 155 6.10 5.67 -2.90
N LEU A 156 7.02 4.82 -3.38
CA LEU A 156 7.74 3.87 -2.52
C LEU A 156 8.62 4.57 -1.48
N GLY A 157 9.31 5.66 -1.85
CA GLY A 157 10.09 6.46 -0.91
C GLY A 157 9.21 7.12 0.16
N ALA A 158 8.03 7.60 -0.21
CA ALA A 158 7.07 8.14 0.75
C ALA A 158 6.58 7.06 1.73
N ALA A 159 6.31 5.85 1.25
CA ALA A 159 5.94 4.71 2.11
C ALA A 159 7.10 4.31 3.05
N GLN A 160 8.34 4.32 2.57
CA GLN A 160 9.54 4.08 3.40
C GLN A 160 9.67 5.10 4.53
N ASN A 161 9.54 6.40 4.23
CA ASN A 161 9.59 7.44 5.25
C ASN A 161 8.50 7.25 6.32
N ARG A 162 7.27 6.90 5.89
CA ARG A 162 6.19 6.59 6.83
C ARG A 162 6.53 5.39 7.69
N LEU A 163 7.06 4.31 7.12
CA LEU A 163 7.47 3.12 7.87
C LEU A 163 8.56 3.46 8.90
N GLU A 164 9.56 4.26 8.53
CA GLU A 164 10.65 4.66 9.43
C GLU A 164 10.13 5.51 10.60
N HIS A 165 9.22 6.46 10.33
CA HIS A 165 8.55 7.21 11.39
C HIS A 165 7.68 6.32 12.28
N THR A 166 6.95 5.36 11.72
CA THR A 166 6.13 4.43 12.50
C THR A 166 7.01 3.54 13.39
N ILE A 167 8.14 3.05 12.88
CA ILE A 167 9.10 2.26 13.66
C ILE A 167 9.62 3.08 14.84
N SER A 168 10.12 4.31 14.58
CA SER A 168 10.62 5.17 15.66
C SER A 168 9.54 5.49 16.71
N ASN A 169 8.30 5.71 16.28
CA ASN A 169 7.19 5.90 17.21
C ASN A 169 6.89 4.62 18.01
N LEU A 170 6.89 3.46 17.37
CA LEU A 170 6.61 2.18 18.02
C LEU A 170 7.71 1.84 19.03
N ASP A 171 8.98 2.11 18.72
CA ASP A 171 10.10 1.91 19.66
C ASP A 171 9.90 2.76 20.92
N ASN A 172 9.50 4.03 20.77
CA ASN A 172 9.16 4.89 21.92
C ASN A 172 7.98 4.34 22.72
N VAL A 173 6.94 3.83 22.04
CA VAL A 173 5.79 3.21 22.71
C VAL A 173 6.24 1.98 23.49
N VAL A 174 7.04 1.10 22.88
CA VAL A 174 7.56 -0.12 23.51
C VAL A 174 8.41 0.23 24.74
N GLU A 175 9.29 1.23 24.65
CA GLU A 175 10.10 1.70 25.78
C GLU A 175 9.21 2.21 26.93
N ASN A 176 8.23 3.07 26.62
CA ASN A 176 7.31 3.61 27.62
C ASN A 176 6.44 2.51 28.26
N THR A 177 5.92 1.57 27.47
CA THR A 177 5.12 0.45 27.99
C THR A 177 5.94 -0.50 28.83
N THR A 178 7.20 -0.77 28.44
CA THR A 178 8.11 -1.62 29.22
C THR A 178 8.49 -0.95 30.54
N SER A 179 8.72 0.37 30.54
CA SER A 179 8.96 1.14 31.76
C SER A 179 7.75 1.16 32.69
N ALA A 180 6.54 1.32 32.12
CA ALA A 180 5.30 1.23 32.89
C ALA A 180 5.08 -0.19 33.45
N GLU A 181 5.35 -1.24 32.66
CA GLU A 181 5.30 -2.62 33.14
C GLU A 181 6.30 -2.86 34.27
N SER A 182 7.55 -2.41 34.10
CA SER A 182 8.59 -2.47 35.14
C SER A 182 8.12 -1.76 36.41
N SER A 183 7.51 -0.59 36.31
CA SER A 183 6.98 0.14 37.48
C SER A 183 5.84 -0.58 38.21
N ILE A 184 5.07 -1.43 37.51
CA ILE A 184 3.95 -2.18 38.09
C ILE A 184 4.42 -3.54 38.62
N ARG A 185 5.28 -4.22 37.87
CA ARG A 185 5.67 -5.61 38.10
C ARG A 185 6.93 -5.73 38.92
N ASP A 186 7.88 -4.82 38.74
CA ASP A 186 9.12 -4.81 39.49
C ASP A 186 8.87 -4.12 40.83
N THR A 187 9.18 -4.83 41.90
CA THR A 187 9.16 -4.27 43.24
C THR A 187 10.46 -3.55 43.53
N ASP A 188 10.39 -2.41 44.21
CA ASP A 188 11.57 -1.77 44.77
C ASP A 188 12.24 -2.69 45.81
N MET A 189 13.38 -3.26 45.39
CA MET A 189 14.19 -4.16 46.20
C MET A 189 14.64 -3.54 47.52
N ALA A 190 14.84 -2.21 47.59
CA ALA A 190 15.22 -1.56 48.83
C ALA A 190 14.10 -1.68 49.87
N THR A 191 12.87 -1.35 49.46
CA THR A 191 11.69 -1.45 50.33
C THR A 191 11.39 -2.89 50.71
N GLU A 192 11.50 -3.83 49.77
CA GLU A 192 11.18 -5.23 50.04
C GLU A 192 12.24 -5.92 50.91
N MET A 193 13.52 -5.52 50.82
CA MET A 193 14.57 -5.96 51.73
C MET A 193 14.37 -5.46 53.17
N VAL A 194 13.87 -4.23 53.35
CA VAL A 194 13.52 -3.70 54.69
C VAL A 194 12.36 -4.49 55.29
N LYS A 195 11.31 -4.76 54.51
CA LYS A 195 10.19 -5.61 54.98
C LYS A 195 10.65 -7.03 55.27
N TYR A 196 11.46 -7.63 54.41
CA TYR A 196 12.01 -8.96 54.62
C TYR A 196 12.87 -9.03 55.88
N SER A 197 13.71 -8.02 56.13
CA SER A 197 14.51 -7.92 57.35
C SER A 197 13.63 -7.76 58.59
N ASN A 198 12.63 -6.88 58.55
CA ASN A 198 11.68 -6.68 59.64
C ASN A 198 10.90 -7.98 59.95
N ASN A 199 10.40 -8.66 58.92
CA ASN A 199 9.71 -9.95 59.07
C ASN A 199 10.62 -11.03 59.66
N ASN A 200 11.90 -11.06 59.30
CA ASN A 200 12.88 -11.98 59.93
C ASN A 200 13.12 -11.64 61.40
N ILE A 201 13.26 -10.35 61.74
CA ILE A 201 13.39 -9.91 63.13
C ILE A 201 12.13 -10.27 63.93
N LEU A 202 10.93 -10.04 63.37
CA LEU A 202 9.66 -10.43 63.97
C LEU A 202 9.53 -11.94 64.17
N ALA A 203 9.98 -12.76 63.21
CA ALA A 203 9.97 -14.22 63.33
C ALA A 203 10.92 -14.69 64.46
N GLN A 204 12.13 -14.13 64.54
CA GLN A 204 13.09 -14.42 65.62
C GLN A 204 12.57 -13.93 66.99
N ALA A 205 12.01 -12.72 67.05
CA ALA A 205 11.40 -12.16 68.24
C ALA A 205 10.17 -12.97 68.68
N GLY A 206 9.34 -13.43 67.75
CA GLY A 206 8.19 -14.30 68.01
C GLY A 206 8.60 -15.66 68.58
N GLN A 207 9.67 -16.26 68.06
CA GLN A 207 10.26 -17.48 68.64
C GLN A 207 10.81 -17.24 70.04
N ALA A 208 11.55 -16.14 70.27
CA ALA A 208 12.07 -15.78 71.58
C ALA A 208 10.95 -15.46 72.59
N MET A 209 9.89 -14.77 72.16
CA MET A 209 8.69 -14.49 72.96
C MET A 209 7.91 -15.76 73.31
N LEU A 210 7.75 -16.69 72.37
CA LEU A 210 7.16 -18.01 72.64
C LEU A 210 8.00 -18.80 73.63
N ALA A 211 9.33 -18.78 73.51
CA ALA A 211 10.23 -19.42 74.45
C ALA A 211 10.09 -18.82 75.87
N GLN A 212 10.07 -17.49 75.97
CA GLN A 212 9.92 -16.77 77.25
C GLN A 212 8.55 -16.99 77.90
N ALA A 213 7.47 -16.98 77.11
CA ALA A 213 6.11 -17.25 77.60
C ALA A 213 5.97 -18.69 78.14
N ASN A 214 6.58 -19.67 77.45
CA ASN A 214 6.62 -21.05 77.92
C ASN A 214 7.45 -21.20 79.21
N GLN A 215 8.58 -20.49 79.33
CA GLN A 215 9.40 -20.51 80.55
C GLN A 215 8.71 -19.84 81.73
N SER A 216 8.03 -18.71 81.52
CA SER A 216 7.24 -18.02 82.54
C SER A 216 6.11 -18.90 83.08
N ASN A 217 5.42 -19.66 82.21
CA ASN A 217 4.37 -20.59 82.62
C ASN A 217 4.92 -21.74 83.50
N GLN A 218 6.13 -22.24 83.21
CA GLN A 218 6.78 -23.24 84.05
C GLN A 218 7.25 -22.66 85.40
N GLY A 219 7.70 -21.41 85.44
CA GLY A 219 8.08 -20.72 86.67
C GLY A 219 6.92 -20.50 87.64
N VAL A 220 5.71 -20.25 87.14
CA VAL A 220 4.50 -20.13 87.98
C VAL A 220 4.06 -21.48 88.53
N LEU A 221 4.22 -22.57 87.77
CA LEU A 221 3.92 -23.92 88.26
C LEU A 221 4.91 -24.40 89.34
N SER A 222 6.12 -23.84 89.37
CA SER A 222 7.10 -24.04 90.45
C SER A 222 6.77 -23.25 91.73
N LEU A 223 5.92 -22.22 91.65
CA LEU A 223 5.48 -21.40 92.79
C LEU A 223 4.16 -21.90 93.42
N LEU A 224 3.46 -22.82 92.75
CA LEU A 224 2.20 -23.42 93.18
C LEU A 224 2.35 -24.86 93.74
N GLN A 225 3.58 -25.38 93.80
CA GLN A 225 3.92 -26.67 94.41
C GLN A 225 4.66 -26.47 95.74
#